data_AF-G8S9D1-F1
#
_entry.id   AF-G8S9D1-F1
#
_cell.length_a   1.000
_cell.length_b   1.000
_cell.length_c   1.000
_cell.angle_alpha   90.00
_cell.angle_beta   90.00
_cell.angle_gamma   90.00
#
_symmetry.space_group_name_H-M   'P 1'
#
loop_
_entity.id
_entity.type
_entity.pdbx_description
1 polymer ?
#
loop_
_entity_poly.entity_id
_entity_poly.type
_entity_poly.pdbx_seq_one_letter_code
_entity_poly.pdbx_strand_id
1 'polypeptide(L)'
;MSSLPAGWYKDPADTSTQRYWDGEGWLGKAIPADAVPPDGPPPVEVEPAPVPPVPPPAVVQPQHPAAPPPGWPAPPPGWPQQQHFQAPPPPPPGWHPQAGAQPPHAYFYPIPVAHPHGMALAGLGQRLVARLIDIAVVLVLNIVVNGWFAYQWWRDFHPILTRYMDQVQAGAKPDYPVGTERMATLQMTIILISTLLWLLYEAPAIAGRGQTLGKMMMGIRVVGLDSTEPIGFRRAFGRWAQLGLWSLFWWCLVGFVVQLLDSLSPTFDSRLRQAWHDKAARTVVVAVPDGAQPTVEATPGGDLPGGPR
;
A
#
# COMPACT_ATOMS: atom_id res chain seq x y z
N MET A 1 -42.09 36.01 -10.84
CA MET A 1 -41.66 36.28 -12.23
C MET A 1 -40.84 37.57 -12.17
N SER A 2 -39.53 37.44 -12.29
CA SER A 2 -38.58 38.54 -12.09
C SER A 2 -38.58 39.45 -13.32
N SER A 3 -38.92 40.72 -13.15
CA SER A 3 -39.12 41.71 -14.23
C SER A 3 -37.80 42.33 -14.71
N LEU A 4 -36.79 41.51 -15.01
CA LEU A 4 -35.53 42.00 -15.57
C LEU A 4 -35.68 42.16 -17.09
N PRO A 5 -35.38 43.35 -17.66
CA PRO A 5 -35.40 43.55 -19.11
C PRO A 5 -34.29 42.74 -19.78
N ALA A 6 -34.45 42.41 -21.06
CA ALA A 6 -33.43 41.67 -21.80
C ALA A 6 -32.11 42.47 -21.86
N GLY A 7 -30.98 41.80 -21.62
CA GLY A 7 -29.68 42.45 -21.56
C GLY A 7 -28.58 41.57 -20.97
N TRP A 8 -27.35 42.09 -20.95
CA TRP A 8 -26.20 41.42 -20.34
C TRP A 8 -26.15 41.70 -18.84
N TYR A 9 -26.10 40.63 -18.03
CA TYR A 9 -26.02 40.72 -16.57
C TYR A 9 -24.94 39.79 -16.04
N LYS A 10 -24.42 40.10 -14.84
CA LYS A 10 -23.51 39.20 -14.12
C LYS A 10 -24.22 37.88 -13.80
N ASP A 11 -23.52 36.76 -13.98
CA ASP A 11 -24.07 35.44 -13.70
C ASP A 11 -24.25 35.26 -12.17
N PRO A 12 -25.45 34.94 -11.67
CA PRO A 12 -25.68 34.68 -10.25
C PRO A 12 -24.89 33.48 -9.70
N ALA A 13 -24.51 32.52 -10.56
CA ALA A 13 -23.73 31.35 -10.18
C ALA A 13 -22.22 31.62 -10.18
N ASP A 14 -21.75 32.62 -10.93
CA ASP A 14 -20.35 33.03 -10.99
C ASP A 14 -20.21 34.53 -11.32
N THR A 15 -19.95 35.33 -10.29
CA THR A 15 -19.80 36.80 -10.39
C THR A 15 -18.62 37.27 -11.24
N SER A 16 -17.70 36.36 -11.62
CA SER A 16 -16.59 36.66 -12.53
C SER A 16 -17.00 36.63 -14.01
N THR A 17 -18.24 36.24 -14.30
CA THR A 17 -18.79 36.11 -15.64
C THR A 17 -20.08 36.90 -15.82
N GLN A 18 -20.42 37.21 -17.07
CA GLN A 18 -21.69 37.79 -17.48
C GLN A 18 -22.34 36.95 -18.58
N ARG A 19 -23.66 36.90 -18.57
CA ARG A 19 -24.48 36.11 -19.49
C ARG A 19 -25.68 36.94 -19.95
N TYR A 20 -26.21 36.63 -21.14
CA TYR A 20 -27.35 37.37 -21.68
C TYR A 20 -28.65 36.83 -21.11
N TRP A 21 -29.52 37.71 -20.59
CA TRP A 21 -30.88 37.40 -20.16
C TRP A 21 -31.86 37.86 -21.23
N ASP A 22 -32.78 37.00 -21.65
CA ASP A 22 -33.76 37.32 -22.71
C ASP A 22 -35.16 37.72 -22.19
N GLY A 23 -35.37 37.66 -20.87
CA GLY A 23 -36.67 37.89 -20.23
C GLY A 23 -37.28 36.61 -19.63
N GLU A 24 -36.90 35.43 -20.11
CA GLU A 24 -37.40 34.13 -19.66
C GLU A 24 -36.27 33.20 -19.17
N GLY A 25 -35.06 33.32 -19.71
CA GLY A 25 -33.91 32.49 -19.38
C GLY A 25 -32.55 33.12 -19.72
N TRP A 26 -31.49 32.41 -19.33
CA TRP A 26 -30.10 32.79 -19.62
C TRP A 26 -29.61 32.13 -20.92
N LEU A 27 -29.15 32.94 -21.88
CA LEU A 27 -28.70 32.50 -23.20
C LEU A 27 -27.17 32.56 -23.37
N GLY A 28 -26.65 31.68 -24.23
CA GLY A 28 -25.26 31.67 -24.68
C GLY A 28 -24.24 31.19 -23.66
N LYS A 29 -22.95 31.24 -24.02
CA LYS A 29 -21.81 30.95 -23.13
C LYS A 29 -21.50 32.17 -22.26
N ALA A 30 -21.17 31.94 -20.99
CA ALA A 30 -20.75 33.00 -20.09
C ALA A 30 -19.41 33.60 -20.57
N ILE A 31 -19.33 34.93 -20.62
CA ILE A 31 -18.12 35.67 -20.99
C ILE A 31 -17.55 36.36 -19.73
N PRO A 32 -16.25 36.67 -19.66
CA PRO A 32 -15.69 37.38 -18.51
C PRO A 32 -16.41 38.69 -18.23
N ALA A 33 -16.66 39.02 -16.96
CA ALA A 33 -17.43 40.19 -16.54
C ALA A 33 -16.79 41.53 -16.98
N ASP A 34 -15.48 41.54 -17.23
CA ASP A 34 -14.73 42.73 -17.68
C ASP A 34 -14.66 42.85 -19.22
N ALA A 35 -15.22 41.90 -19.97
CA ALA A 35 -15.27 41.96 -21.42
C ALA A 35 -16.38 42.89 -21.90
N VAL A 36 -16.13 43.66 -22.97
CA VAL A 36 -17.18 44.45 -23.63
C VAL A 36 -18.18 43.48 -24.27
N PRO A 37 -19.47 43.50 -23.85
CA PRO A 37 -20.46 42.59 -24.40
C PRO A 37 -20.74 42.92 -25.88
N PRO A 38 -20.98 41.91 -26.73
CA PRO A 38 -21.41 42.14 -28.11
C PRO A 38 -22.80 42.78 -28.16
N ASP A 39 -23.01 43.65 -29.15
CA ASP A 39 -24.32 44.29 -29.40
C ASP A 39 -25.35 43.25 -29.86
N GLY A 40 -26.38 43.04 -29.04
CA GLY A 40 -27.51 42.16 -29.33
C GLY A 40 -27.44 40.76 -28.68
N PRO A 41 -28.51 39.96 -28.80
CA PRO A 41 -28.58 38.62 -28.24
C PRO A 41 -27.54 37.69 -28.92
N PRO A 42 -26.87 36.80 -28.17
CA PRO A 42 -25.98 35.82 -28.77
C PRO A 42 -26.76 34.90 -29.72
N PRO A 43 -26.14 34.41 -30.81
CA PRO A 43 -26.76 33.42 -31.69
C PRO A 43 -27.25 32.23 -30.88
N VAL A 44 -28.53 31.86 -31.05
CA VAL A 44 -29.07 30.63 -30.47
C VAL A 44 -28.27 29.48 -31.08
N GLU A 45 -27.54 28.75 -30.24
CA GLU A 45 -26.80 27.55 -30.65
C GLU A 45 -27.85 26.48 -30.99
N VAL A 46 -28.20 26.37 -32.27
CA VAL A 46 -29.12 25.36 -32.78
C VAL A 46 -28.41 24.01 -32.68
N GLU A 47 -28.90 23.17 -31.77
CA GLU A 47 -28.52 21.78 -31.66
C GLU A 47 -28.76 21.08 -33.02
N PRO A 48 -27.74 20.46 -33.65
CA PRO A 48 -27.92 19.85 -34.96
C PRO A 48 -28.87 18.64 -34.87
N ALA A 49 -29.84 18.61 -35.78
CA ALA A 49 -30.87 17.57 -35.88
C ALA A 49 -30.26 16.15 -36.06
N PRO A 50 -30.91 15.09 -35.54
CA PRO A 50 -30.44 13.73 -35.68
C PRO A 50 -30.49 13.26 -37.14
N VAL A 51 -29.37 12.71 -37.61
CA VAL A 51 -29.21 12.13 -38.95
C VAL A 51 -29.97 10.78 -39.02
N PRO A 52 -30.75 10.50 -40.09
CA PRO A 52 -31.46 9.22 -40.22
C PRO A 52 -30.50 8.03 -40.38
N PRO A 53 -30.88 6.82 -39.92
CA PRO A 53 -29.99 5.66 -39.95
C PRO A 53 -29.81 5.12 -41.37
N VAL A 54 -28.54 4.93 -41.76
CA VAL A 54 -28.12 4.21 -42.96
C VAL A 54 -28.30 2.69 -42.72
N PRO A 55 -28.87 1.91 -43.66
CA PRO A 55 -29.00 0.47 -43.48
C PRO A 55 -27.61 -0.21 -43.47
N PRO A 56 -27.40 -1.25 -42.65
CA PRO A 56 -26.11 -1.92 -42.58
C PRO A 56 -25.82 -2.71 -43.87
N PRO A 57 -24.56 -2.79 -44.32
CA PRO A 57 -24.19 -3.68 -45.42
C PRO A 57 -24.34 -5.15 -45.00
N ALA A 58 -24.69 -5.99 -45.98
CA ALA A 58 -24.87 -7.43 -45.79
C ALA A 58 -23.62 -8.07 -45.16
N VAL A 59 -23.81 -8.70 -44.01
CA VAL A 59 -22.79 -9.51 -43.33
C VAL A 59 -22.61 -10.79 -44.15
N VAL A 60 -21.49 -10.89 -44.87
CA VAL A 60 -20.98 -12.19 -45.29
C VAL A 60 -20.44 -12.87 -44.05
N GLN A 61 -21.14 -13.90 -43.58
CA GLN A 61 -20.75 -14.73 -42.44
C GLN A 61 -19.48 -15.51 -42.80
N PRO A 62 -18.33 -15.33 -42.12
CA PRO A 62 -17.22 -16.26 -42.23
C PRO A 62 -17.57 -17.52 -41.43
N GLN A 63 -17.54 -18.66 -42.09
CA GLN A 63 -17.69 -19.98 -41.48
C GLN A 63 -16.65 -20.16 -40.36
N HIS A 64 -17.11 -20.61 -39.20
CA HIS A 64 -16.25 -21.07 -38.11
C HIS A 64 -15.32 -22.21 -38.58
N PRO A 65 -14.11 -22.29 -38.03
CA PRO A 65 -13.85 -23.48 -37.22
C PRO A 65 -12.95 -23.20 -36.00
N ALA A 66 -13.43 -23.55 -34.81
CA ALA A 66 -12.57 -24.08 -33.74
C ALA A 66 -13.47 -24.60 -32.61
N ALA A 67 -13.63 -25.92 -32.55
CA ALA A 67 -14.11 -26.58 -31.34
C ALA A 67 -13.07 -26.45 -30.22
N PRO A 68 -13.47 -26.27 -28.95
CA PRO A 68 -12.55 -26.33 -27.83
C PRO A 68 -12.01 -27.76 -27.64
N PRO A 69 -10.77 -27.94 -27.18
CA PRO A 69 -10.21 -29.27 -26.90
C PRO A 69 -11.01 -29.97 -25.77
N PRO A 70 -11.23 -31.30 -25.84
CA PRO A 70 -11.98 -32.03 -24.82
C PRO A 70 -11.22 -32.02 -23.48
N GLY A 71 -11.85 -31.57 -22.39
CA GLY A 71 -11.34 -31.75 -21.02
C GLY A 71 -11.43 -30.57 -20.05
N TRP A 72 -11.91 -29.40 -20.47
CA TRP A 72 -12.09 -28.26 -19.57
C TRP A 72 -13.54 -28.19 -19.03
N PRO A 73 -13.76 -28.24 -17.70
CA PRO A 73 -15.08 -28.01 -17.14
C PRO A 73 -15.51 -26.56 -17.35
N ALA A 74 -16.78 -26.36 -17.72
CA ALA A 74 -17.38 -25.04 -17.84
C ALA A 74 -17.42 -24.33 -16.46
N PRO A 75 -17.11 -23.03 -16.37
CA PRO A 75 -17.18 -22.30 -15.12
C PRO A 75 -18.64 -22.15 -14.62
N PRO A 76 -18.87 -22.17 -13.29
CA PRO A 76 -20.21 -22.08 -12.71
C PRO A 76 -20.86 -20.70 -12.91
N PRO A 77 -22.20 -20.62 -13.00
CA PRO A 77 -22.92 -19.35 -13.20
C PRO A 77 -22.79 -18.45 -11.96
N GLY A 78 -22.33 -17.20 -12.14
CA GLY A 78 -22.34 -16.18 -11.06
C GLY A 78 -21.05 -15.38 -10.87
N TRP A 79 -19.99 -15.63 -11.65
CA TRP A 79 -18.80 -14.77 -11.63
C TRP A 79 -19.01 -13.51 -12.48
N PRO A 80 -18.66 -12.30 -12.00
CA PRO A 80 -18.71 -11.10 -12.82
C PRO A 80 -17.76 -11.27 -14.00
N GLN A 81 -18.31 -11.08 -15.19
CA GLN A 81 -17.63 -11.22 -16.47
C GLN A 81 -16.45 -10.25 -16.50
N GLN A 82 -15.22 -10.76 -16.50
CA GLN A 82 -14.05 -9.95 -16.79
C GLN A 82 -14.26 -9.32 -18.18
N GLN A 83 -14.16 -8.00 -18.25
CA GLN A 83 -14.22 -7.26 -19.50
C GLN A 83 -13.13 -7.79 -20.43
N HIS A 84 -13.57 -8.63 -21.37
CA HIS A 84 -12.87 -9.07 -22.56
C HIS A 84 -12.23 -7.83 -23.21
N PHE A 85 -10.89 -7.74 -23.16
CA PHE A 85 -10.16 -6.82 -24.01
C PHE A 85 -10.48 -7.17 -25.45
N GLN A 86 -11.21 -6.30 -26.14
CA GLN A 86 -11.38 -6.41 -27.59
C GLN A 86 -10.00 -6.26 -28.22
N ALA A 87 -9.51 -7.34 -28.84
CA ALA A 87 -8.32 -7.27 -29.67
C ALA A 87 -8.56 -6.25 -30.80
N PRO A 88 -7.61 -5.36 -31.12
CA PRO A 88 -7.78 -4.43 -32.22
C PRO A 88 -7.96 -5.20 -33.54
N PRO A 89 -8.79 -4.69 -34.47
CA PRO A 89 -9.04 -5.35 -35.74
C PRO A 89 -7.73 -5.52 -36.53
N PRO A 90 -7.57 -6.62 -37.29
CA PRO A 90 -6.39 -6.83 -38.12
C PRO A 90 -6.28 -5.71 -39.16
N PRO A 91 -5.06 -5.21 -39.45
CA PRO A 91 -4.86 -4.15 -40.41
C PRO A 91 -5.28 -4.58 -41.83
N PRO A 92 -5.78 -3.65 -42.65
CA PRO A 92 -6.24 -3.94 -44.00
C PRO A 92 -5.10 -4.51 -44.88
N PRO A 93 -5.41 -5.41 -45.84
CA PRO A 93 -4.42 -5.95 -46.77
C PRO A 93 -3.74 -4.84 -47.56
N GLY A 94 -2.42 -4.73 -47.48
CA GLY A 94 -1.63 -3.68 -48.15
C GLY A 94 -1.06 -2.60 -47.22
N TRP A 95 -1.23 -2.72 -45.90
CA TRP A 95 -0.58 -1.82 -44.96
C TRP A 95 0.88 -2.22 -44.73
N HIS A 96 1.80 -1.45 -45.29
CA HIS A 96 3.24 -1.59 -45.03
C HIS A 96 3.60 -0.72 -43.82
N PRO A 97 4.14 -1.27 -42.72
CA PRO A 97 4.59 -0.45 -41.60
C PRO A 97 5.71 0.48 -42.10
N GLN A 98 5.46 1.77 -42.01
CA GLN A 98 6.46 2.79 -42.30
C GLN A 98 7.66 2.55 -41.38
N ALA A 99 8.85 2.34 -41.97
CA ALA A 99 10.09 2.14 -41.22
C ALA A 99 10.35 3.35 -40.32
N GLY A 100 10.08 3.20 -39.03
CA GLY A 100 10.11 4.28 -38.03
C GLY A 100 8.90 4.30 -37.08
N ALA A 101 7.83 3.57 -37.39
CA ALA A 101 6.72 3.38 -36.46
C ALA A 101 7.16 2.42 -35.35
N GLN A 102 7.45 2.96 -34.17
CA GLN A 102 7.64 2.15 -32.98
C GLN A 102 6.38 1.30 -32.75
N PRO A 103 6.51 0.01 -32.40
CA PRO A 103 5.35 -0.80 -32.06
C PRO A 103 4.59 -0.09 -30.93
N PRO A 104 3.24 -0.09 -30.93
CA PRO A 104 2.48 0.52 -29.86
C PRO A 104 2.91 -0.16 -28.57
N HIS A 105 3.68 0.58 -27.76
CA HIS A 105 4.11 0.14 -26.45
C HIS A 105 2.86 -0.36 -25.74
N ALA A 106 2.88 -1.62 -25.32
CA ALA A 106 1.87 -2.13 -24.41
C ALA A 106 1.85 -1.12 -23.26
N TYR A 107 0.77 -0.35 -23.16
CA TYR A 107 0.56 0.55 -22.04
C TYR A 107 0.47 -0.35 -20.82
N PHE A 108 1.62 -0.62 -20.19
CA PHE A 108 1.70 -0.90 -18.77
C PHE A 108 1.05 0.31 -18.15
N TYR A 109 -0.26 0.22 -17.91
CA TYR A 109 -0.95 1.16 -17.04
C TYR A 109 -0.08 1.25 -15.80
N PRO A 110 0.52 2.41 -15.48
CA PRO A 110 1.25 2.55 -14.24
C PRO A 110 0.24 2.21 -13.15
N ILE A 111 0.46 1.10 -12.45
CA ILE A 111 -0.38 0.71 -11.32
C ILE A 111 -0.39 1.92 -10.41
N PRO A 112 -1.55 2.55 -10.14
CA PRO A 112 -1.61 3.74 -9.33
C PRO A 112 -0.89 3.46 -8.02
N VAL A 113 0.19 4.19 -7.76
CA VAL A 113 0.94 4.04 -6.50
C VAL A 113 -0.04 4.41 -5.40
N ALA A 114 -0.33 3.47 -4.51
CA ALA A 114 -1.24 3.75 -3.43
C ALA A 114 -0.59 4.80 -2.51
N HIS A 115 -1.33 5.88 -2.24
CA HIS A 115 -0.92 6.95 -1.33
C HIS A 115 -1.86 6.98 -0.11
N PRO A 116 -1.68 6.08 0.88
CA PRO A 116 -2.46 6.16 2.12
C PRO A 116 -2.29 7.54 2.75
N HIS A 117 -3.41 8.22 2.99
CA HIS A 117 -3.44 9.58 3.54
C HIS A 117 -2.60 10.60 2.75
N GLY A 118 -2.45 10.40 1.43
CA GLY A 118 -1.64 11.27 0.57
C GLY A 118 -0.12 11.10 0.72
N MET A 119 0.34 10.20 1.59
CA MET A 119 1.76 9.95 1.82
C MET A 119 2.29 8.83 0.90
N ALA A 120 3.53 8.99 0.43
CA ALA A 120 4.20 7.93 -0.33
C ALA A 120 4.49 6.70 0.55
N LEU A 121 4.34 5.51 -0.02
CA LEU A 121 4.72 4.27 0.66
C LEU A 121 6.24 4.22 0.85
N ALA A 122 6.69 3.77 2.02
CA ALA A 122 8.10 3.53 2.28
C ALA A 122 8.65 2.42 1.38
N GLY A 123 9.83 2.63 0.80
CA GLY A 123 10.51 1.64 -0.04
C GLY A 123 10.88 0.38 0.73
N LEU A 124 10.93 -0.77 0.05
CA LEU A 124 11.29 -2.05 0.68
C LEU A 124 12.70 -2.01 1.29
N GLY A 125 13.66 -1.36 0.62
CA GLY A 125 15.01 -1.18 1.15
C GLY A 125 15.06 -0.34 2.43
N GLN A 126 14.29 0.75 2.50
CA GLN A 126 14.20 1.58 3.71
C GLN A 126 13.63 0.78 4.90
N ARG A 127 12.60 -0.03 4.65
CA ARG A 127 12.02 -0.92 5.66
C ARG A 127 13.01 -1.98 6.14
N LEU A 128 13.77 -2.57 5.21
CA LEU A 128 14.80 -3.56 5.55
C LEU A 128 15.90 -2.94 6.41
N VAL A 129 16.46 -1.79 6.01
CA VAL A 129 17.51 -1.11 6.76
C VAL A 129 17.00 -0.66 8.13
N ALA A 130 15.80 -0.09 8.21
CA ALA A 130 15.18 0.26 9.49
C ALA A 130 15.07 -0.96 10.42
N ARG A 131 14.71 -2.13 9.86
CA ARG A 131 14.62 -3.37 10.62
C ARG A 131 15.97 -3.89 11.07
N LEU A 132 17.00 -3.82 10.24
CA LEU A 132 18.37 -4.20 10.61
C LEU A 132 18.91 -3.34 11.75
N ILE A 133 18.62 -2.04 11.72
CA ILE A 133 19.01 -1.14 12.81
C ILE A 133 18.23 -1.47 14.10
N ASP A 134 16.92 -1.70 14.00
CA ASP A 134 16.12 -2.14 15.14
C ASP A 134 16.62 -3.48 15.73
N ILE A 135 17.07 -4.42 14.88
CA ILE A 135 17.70 -5.67 15.30
C ILE A 135 19.03 -5.41 16.01
N ALA A 136 19.85 -4.48 15.53
CA ALA A 136 21.10 -4.13 16.19
C ALA A 136 20.87 -3.52 17.59
N VAL A 137 19.90 -2.61 17.72
CA VAL A 137 19.49 -2.05 19.03
C VAL A 137 18.96 -3.17 19.94
N VAL A 138 18.05 -3.97 19.40
CA VAL A 138 17.67 -5.34 19.79
C VAL A 138 18.76 -6.12 20.54
N LEU A 139 19.79 -6.39 19.76
CA LEU A 139 20.92 -7.22 20.07
C LEU A 139 21.81 -6.60 21.14
N VAL A 140 22.08 -5.30 21.06
CA VAL A 140 22.85 -4.58 22.08
C VAL A 140 22.16 -4.65 23.44
N LEU A 141 20.84 -4.41 23.50
CA LEU A 141 20.07 -4.57 24.73
C LEU A 141 20.15 -5.99 25.28
N ASN A 142 20.10 -7.00 24.40
CA ASN A 142 20.27 -8.39 24.80
C ASN A 142 21.68 -8.71 25.28
N ILE A 143 22.73 -8.18 24.68
CA ILE A 143 24.10 -8.37 25.16
C ILE A 143 24.24 -7.80 26.58
N VAL A 144 23.67 -6.62 26.84
CA VAL A 144 23.74 -5.97 28.15
C VAL A 144 22.95 -6.75 29.21
N VAL A 145 21.71 -7.15 28.90
CA VAL A 145 20.80 -7.77 29.88
C VAL A 145 20.98 -9.29 29.98
N ASN A 146 21.07 -9.97 28.83
CA ASN A 146 21.22 -11.42 28.75
C ASN A 146 22.68 -11.90 28.70
N GLY A 147 23.67 -11.01 28.57
CA GLY A 147 25.07 -11.39 28.40
C GLY A 147 25.61 -12.32 29.48
N TRP A 148 25.24 -12.08 30.75
CA TRP A 148 25.63 -12.96 31.86
C TRP A 148 25.02 -14.37 31.75
N PHE A 149 23.72 -14.47 31.44
CA PHE A 149 23.06 -15.76 31.26
C PHE A 149 23.62 -16.51 30.06
N ALA A 150 23.88 -15.80 28.96
CA ALA A 150 24.51 -16.35 27.76
C ALA A 150 25.94 -16.85 28.06
N TYR A 151 26.72 -16.10 28.83
CA TYR A 151 28.05 -16.53 29.28
C TYR A 151 27.98 -17.81 30.13
N GLN A 152 27.04 -17.88 31.06
CA GLN A 152 26.84 -19.09 31.88
C GLN A 152 26.40 -20.29 31.06
N TRP A 153 25.49 -20.09 30.11
CA TRP A 153 25.05 -21.12 29.16
C TRP A 153 26.23 -21.62 28.33
N TRP A 154 27.05 -20.70 27.81
CA TRP A 154 28.25 -21.03 27.03
C TRP A 154 29.28 -21.82 27.83
N ARG A 155 29.49 -21.47 29.11
CA ARG A 155 30.40 -22.18 30.02
C ARG A 155 29.98 -23.65 30.21
N ASP A 156 28.67 -23.92 30.23
CA ASP A 156 28.14 -25.27 30.37
C ASP A 156 28.09 -26.02 29.01
N PHE A 157 27.89 -25.30 27.89
CA PHE A 157 27.86 -25.86 26.53
C PHE A 157 29.24 -26.20 25.96
N HIS A 158 30.24 -25.34 26.17
CA HIS A 158 31.57 -25.47 25.58
C HIS A 158 32.21 -26.86 25.82
N PRO A 159 32.18 -27.44 27.04
CA PRO A 159 32.74 -28.77 27.28
C PRO A 159 32.02 -29.91 26.54
N ILE A 160 30.71 -29.75 26.29
CA ILE A 160 29.92 -30.73 25.51
C ILE A 160 30.38 -30.68 24.06
N LEU A 161 30.51 -29.48 23.51
CA LEU A 161 30.97 -29.27 22.14
C LEU A 161 32.40 -29.80 21.94
N THR A 162 33.33 -29.51 22.84
CA THR A 162 34.73 -29.97 22.70
C THR A 162 34.81 -31.49 22.74
N ARG A 163 34.14 -32.15 23.69
CA ARG A 163 34.11 -33.63 23.75
C ARG A 163 33.53 -34.25 22.49
N TYR A 164 32.45 -33.67 21.96
CA TYR A 164 31.86 -34.11 20.70
C TYR A 164 32.85 -33.98 19.54
N MET A 165 33.50 -32.82 19.40
CA MET A 165 34.47 -32.58 18.33
C MET A 165 35.71 -33.48 18.47
N ASP A 166 36.20 -33.72 19.68
CA ASP A 166 37.32 -34.61 19.95
C ASP A 166 36.99 -36.06 19.53
N GLN A 167 35.79 -36.54 19.84
CA GLN A 167 35.33 -37.88 19.43
C GLN A 167 35.20 -38.00 17.90
N VAL A 168 34.68 -36.97 17.23
CA VAL A 168 34.59 -36.93 15.76
C VAL A 168 35.98 -36.96 15.13
N GLN A 169 36.93 -36.19 15.66
CA GLN A 169 38.31 -36.16 15.16
C GLN A 169 39.05 -37.47 15.41
N ALA A 170 38.77 -38.14 16.53
CA ALA A 170 39.30 -39.47 16.84
C ALA A 170 38.68 -40.59 15.97
N GLY A 171 37.75 -40.27 15.07
CA GLY A 171 37.05 -41.26 14.24
C GLY A 171 36.07 -42.13 15.02
N ALA A 172 35.73 -41.75 16.25
CA ALA A 172 34.72 -42.44 17.05
C ALA A 172 33.31 -42.08 16.54
N LYS A 173 32.32 -42.90 16.90
CA LYS A 173 30.90 -42.51 16.79
C LYS A 173 30.56 -41.71 18.04
N PRO A 174 30.44 -40.37 17.95
CA PRO A 174 30.16 -39.56 19.13
C PRO A 174 28.75 -39.83 19.66
N ASP A 175 28.60 -39.77 20.98
CA ASP A 175 27.28 -39.74 21.58
C ASP A 175 26.57 -38.44 21.20
N TYR A 176 25.23 -38.47 21.13
CA TYR A 176 24.48 -37.27 20.83
C TYR A 176 24.66 -36.24 21.96
N PRO A 177 25.02 -34.98 21.66
CA PRO A 177 25.21 -33.96 22.68
C PRO A 177 23.86 -33.61 23.32
N VAL A 178 23.64 -34.09 24.55
CA VAL A 178 22.44 -33.77 25.33
C VAL A 178 22.76 -32.61 26.28
N GLY A 179 21.95 -31.55 26.21
CA GLY A 179 22.05 -30.41 27.12
C GLY A 179 21.60 -30.77 28.53
N THR A 180 22.20 -30.12 29.54
CA THR A 180 21.79 -30.27 30.94
C THR A 180 20.47 -29.54 31.22
N GLU A 181 19.76 -29.92 32.28
CA GLU A 181 18.54 -29.20 32.72
C GLU A 181 18.81 -27.72 32.97
N ARG A 182 19.95 -27.40 33.59
CA ARG A 182 20.39 -26.02 33.82
C ARG A 182 20.51 -25.23 32.52
N MET A 183 21.10 -25.82 31.48
CA MET A 183 21.21 -25.18 30.17
C MET A 183 19.84 -24.91 29.57
N ALA A 184 18.89 -25.84 29.71
CA ALA A 184 17.52 -25.63 29.26
C ALA A 184 16.84 -24.48 30.01
N THR A 185 16.98 -24.40 31.34
CA THR A 185 16.46 -23.28 32.15
C THR A 185 17.08 -21.94 31.74
N LEU A 186 18.41 -21.90 31.55
CA LEU A 186 19.11 -20.70 31.09
C LEU A 186 18.64 -20.28 29.70
N GLN A 187 18.48 -21.24 28.78
CA GLN A 187 18.01 -20.96 27.42
C GLN A 187 16.59 -20.38 27.42
N MET A 188 15.67 -20.98 28.17
CA MET A 188 14.30 -20.46 28.29
C MET A 188 14.28 -19.06 28.93
N THR A 189 15.12 -18.83 29.94
CA THR A 189 15.28 -17.51 30.57
C THR A 189 15.75 -16.46 29.57
N ILE A 190 16.80 -16.78 28.79
CA ILE A 190 17.32 -15.88 27.75
C ILE A 190 16.25 -15.57 26.71
N ILE A 191 15.53 -16.58 26.21
CA ILE A 191 14.47 -16.40 25.21
C ILE A 191 13.37 -15.48 25.76
N LEU A 192 12.87 -15.74 26.97
CA LEU A 192 11.80 -14.94 27.58
C LEU A 192 12.22 -13.48 27.78
N ILE A 193 13.43 -13.24 28.31
CA ILE A 193 13.96 -11.88 28.47
C ILE A 193 14.15 -11.22 27.10
N SER A 194 14.66 -11.95 26.10
CA SER A 194 14.86 -11.42 24.74
C SER A 194 13.54 -11.00 24.10
N THR A 195 12.51 -11.85 24.18
CA THR A 195 11.16 -11.57 23.69
C THR A 195 10.57 -10.36 24.42
N LEU A 196 10.74 -10.26 25.74
CA LEU A 196 10.25 -9.14 26.53
C LEU A 196 10.97 -7.82 26.17
N LEU A 197 12.30 -7.83 26.05
CA LEU A 197 13.06 -6.64 25.64
C LEU A 197 12.62 -6.15 24.26
N TRP A 198 12.41 -7.08 23.33
CA TRP A 198 11.92 -6.71 22.01
C TRP A 198 10.49 -6.12 22.06
N LEU A 199 9.58 -6.73 22.84
CA LEU A 199 8.25 -6.17 23.08
C LEU A 199 8.33 -4.75 23.63
N LEU A 200 9.11 -4.55 24.69
CA LEU A 200 9.23 -3.27 25.40
C LEU A 200 9.93 -2.20 24.57
N TYR A 201 10.78 -2.60 23.62
CA TYR A 201 11.38 -1.67 22.66
C TYR A 201 10.38 -1.26 21.57
N GLU A 202 9.70 -2.22 20.93
CA GLU A 202 8.94 -1.95 19.72
C GLU A 202 7.50 -1.52 20.00
N ALA A 203 6.76 -2.21 20.88
CA ALA A 203 5.34 -1.94 21.09
C ALA A 203 5.03 -0.51 21.56
N PRO A 204 5.69 0.06 22.59
CA PRO A 204 5.39 1.43 23.02
C PRO A 204 5.83 2.48 21.99
N ALA A 205 6.97 2.27 21.31
CA ALA A 205 7.47 3.17 20.28
C ALA A 205 6.48 3.28 19.09
N ILE A 206 5.95 2.13 18.65
CA ILE A 206 4.93 2.09 17.61
C ILE A 206 3.58 2.60 18.11
N ALA A 207 3.17 2.26 19.34
CA ALA A 207 1.89 2.69 19.91
C ALA A 207 1.75 4.21 19.99
N GLY A 208 2.82 4.90 20.38
CA GLY A 208 2.80 6.35 20.57
C GLY A 208 3.19 7.15 19.32
N ARG A 209 4.27 6.76 18.63
CA ARG A 209 4.86 7.57 17.54
C ARG A 209 4.79 6.91 16.17
N GLY A 210 4.44 5.63 16.11
CA GLY A 210 4.56 4.83 14.89
C GLY A 210 6.01 4.62 14.42
N GLN A 211 7.01 4.96 15.24
CA GLN A 211 8.42 4.92 14.85
C GLN A 211 9.29 4.34 15.96
N THR A 212 10.07 3.32 15.63
CA THR A 212 11.22 2.83 16.39
C THR A 212 12.47 3.61 15.97
N LEU A 213 13.61 3.45 16.68
CA LEU A 213 14.83 4.21 16.35
C LEU A 213 15.29 3.98 14.90
N GLY A 214 15.27 2.73 14.41
CA GLY A 214 15.60 2.43 13.03
C GLY A 214 14.65 3.08 12.04
N LYS A 215 13.35 3.08 12.34
CA LYS A 215 12.33 3.72 11.50
C LYS A 215 12.46 5.25 11.50
N MET A 216 12.82 5.85 12.64
CA MET A 216 13.11 7.28 12.74
C MET A 216 14.31 7.66 11.87
N MET A 217 15.41 6.91 11.96
CA MET A 217 16.61 7.16 11.16
C MET A 217 16.39 6.99 9.65
N MET A 218 15.49 6.07 9.27
CA MET A 218 15.13 5.87 7.85
C MET A 218 14.02 6.79 7.35
N GLY A 219 13.51 7.71 8.18
CA GLY A 219 12.45 8.64 7.79
C GLY A 219 11.13 7.93 7.44
N ILE A 220 10.78 6.84 8.14
CA ILE A 220 9.56 6.07 7.86
C ILE A 220 8.69 5.97 9.11
N ARG A 221 7.36 5.92 8.92
CA ARG A 221 6.38 5.86 10.01
C ARG A 221 5.29 4.84 9.74
N VAL A 222 4.94 4.09 10.78
CA VAL A 222 3.77 3.22 10.82
C VAL A 222 2.54 4.07 11.09
N VAL A 223 1.54 3.94 10.22
CA VAL A 223 0.28 4.67 10.31
C VAL A 223 -0.89 3.69 10.16
N GLY A 224 -2.02 3.98 10.81
CA GLY A 224 -3.25 3.21 10.62
C GLY A 224 -3.82 3.42 9.21
N LEU A 225 -4.50 2.42 8.65
CA LEU A 225 -5.24 2.61 7.40
C LEU A 225 -6.45 3.55 7.56
N ASP A 226 -6.95 3.65 8.78
CA ASP A 226 -8.12 4.40 9.20
C ASP A 226 -7.82 5.84 9.61
N SER A 227 -6.66 6.10 10.21
CA SER A 227 -6.28 7.43 10.72
C SER A 227 -4.76 7.59 10.78
N THR A 228 -4.30 8.85 10.74
CA THR A 228 -2.91 9.26 10.97
C THR A 228 -2.53 9.34 12.44
N GLU A 229 -3.52 9.20 13.34
CA GLU A 229 -3.32 9.21 14.79
C GLU A 229 -2.51 8.00 15.30
N PRO A 230 -1.94 8.10 16.51
CA PRO A 230 -1.28 6.97 17.16
C PRO A 230 -2.20 5.75 17.24
N ILE A 231 -1.73 4.61 16.74
CA ILE A 231 -2.54 3.38 16.64
C ILE A 231 -2.93 2.78 18.01
N GLY A 232 -2.30 3.25 19.09
CA GLY A 232 -2.51 2.79 20.45
C GLY A 232 -1.85 1.45 20.77
N PHE A 233 -1.71 1.15 22.06
CA PHE A 233 -0.96 -0.01 22.53
C PHE A 233 -1.55 -1.35 22.07
N ARG A 234 -2.87 -1.49 22.03
CA ARG A 234 -3.53 -2.75 21.63
C ARG A 234 -3.18 -3.16 20.20
N ARG A 235 -3.25 -2.23 19.24
CA ARG A 235 -2.90 -2.51 17.83
C ARG A 235 -1.40 -2.71 17.68
N ALA A 236 -0.58 -1.93 18.37
CA ALA A 236 0.87 -2.11 18.37
C ALA A 236 1.30 -3.46 18.96
N PHE A 237 0.66 -3.91 20.05
CA PHE A 237 0.89 -5.22 20.64
C PHE A 237 0.43 -6.33 19.71
N GLY A 238 -0.75 -6.24 19.08
CA GLY A 238 -1.22 -7.24 18.11
C GLY A 238 -0.29 -7.35 16.90
N ARG A 239 0.17 -6.20 16.38
CA ARG A 239 1.21 -6.11 15.35
C ARG A 239 2.49 -6.82 15.79
N TRP A 240 2.98 -6.49 16.99
CA TRP A 240 4.19 -7.11 17.53
C TRP A 240 4.00 -8.61 17.73
N ALA A 241 2.89 -9.06 18.32
CA ALA A 241 2.63 -10.44 18.68
C ALA A 241 2.64 -11.37 17.45
N GLN A 242 2.11 -10.89 16.32
CA GLN A 242 2.11 -11.62 15.06
C GLN A 242 3.52 -11.99 14.57
N LEU A 243 4.53 -11.17 14.90
CA LEU A 243 5.94 -11.41 14.57
C LEU A 243 6.74 -11.93 15.78
N GLY A 244 6.36 -11.50 16.98
CA GLY A 244 7.07 -11.57 18.24
C GLY A 244 6.94 -12.88 18.96
N LEU A 245 5.74 -13.45 19.00
CA LEU A 245 5.49 -14.71 19.71
C LEU A 245 6.20 -15.90 19.06
N TRP A 246 6.47 -15.83 17.75
CA TRP A 246 7.26 -16.85 17.06
C TRP A 246 8.70 -16.94 17.56
N SER A 247 9.23 -15.90 18.23
CA SER A 247 10.56 -15.97 18.85
C SER A 247 10.68 -17.03 19.96
N LEU A 248 9.56 -17.37 20.61
CA LEU A 248 9.51 -18.44 21.62
C LEU A 248 9.79 -19.83 21.03
N PHE A 249 9.64 -19.98 19.71
CA PHE A 249 9.88 -21.21 18.97
C PHE A 249 11.19 -21.17 18.16
N TRP A 250 12.12 -20.28 18.51
CA TRP A 250 13.46 -20.26 17.87
C TRP A 250 14.28 -21.50 18.18
N TRP A 251 14.09 -22.13 19.34
CA TRP A 251 14.82 -23.34 19.73
C TRP A 251 14.57 -24.53 18.79
N CYS A 252 13.45 -24.55 18.07
CA CYS A 252 13.11 -25.58 17.07
C CYS A 252 13.20 -25.10 15.62
N LEU A 253 13.83 -23.93 15.37
CA LEU A 253 13.99 -23.27 14.06
C LEU A 253 12.68 -22.82 13.38
N VAL A 254 11.52 -23.41 13.70
CA VAL A 254 10.21 -23.06 13.12
C VAL A 254 9.90 -21.58 13.30
N GLY A 255 10.15 -21.03 14.49
CA GLY A 255 9.90 -19.61 14.77
C GLY A 255 10.70 -18.66 13.88
N PHE A 256 11.95 -19.03 13.54
CA PHE A 256 12.80 -18.25 12.66
C PHE A 256 12.30 -18.26 11.21
N VAL A 257 11.87 -19.43 10.72
CA VAL A 257 11.33 -19.57 9.36
C VAL A 257 10.06 -18.72 9.19
N VAL A 258 9.13 -18.78 10.15
CA VAL A 258 7.89 -17.98 10.08
C VAL A 258 8.21 -16.49 10.07
N GLN A 259 9.16 -16.04 10.88
CA GLN A 259 9.58 -14.64 10.93
C GLN A 259 10.23 -14.16 9.63
N LEU A 260 11.00 -15.04 8.97
CA LEU A 260 11.57 -14.77 7.66
C LEU A 260 10.47 -14.60 6.60
N LEU A 261 9.45 -15.46 6.61
CA LEU A 261 8.32 -15.38 5.69
C LEU A 261 7.50 -14.09 5.90
N ASP A 262 7.22 -13.71 7.15
CA ASP A 262 6.55 -12.44 7.45
C ASP A 262 7.39 -11.24 6.95
N SER A 263 8.71 -11.28 7.16
CA SER A 263 9.63 -10.23 6.68
C SER A 263 9.69 -10.13 5.15
N LEU A 264 9.52 -11.25 4.44
CA LEU A 264 9.45 -11.32 2.97
C LEU A 264 8.07 -10.94 2.43
N SER A 265 7.03 -10.99 3.26
CA SER A 265 5.64 -10.84 2.80
C SER A 265 5.33 -9.52 2.08
N PRO A 266 5.97 -8.36 2.40
CA PRO A 266 5.80 -7.13 1.64
C PRO A 266 6.23 -7.20 0.17
N THR A 267 7.08 -8.17 -0.20
CA THR A 267 7.54 -8.32 -1.59
C THR A 267 6.46 -8.92 -2.49
N PHE A 268 5.51 -9.68 -1.92
CA PHE A 268 4.39 -10.28 -2.63
C PHE A 268 3.17 -9.35 -2.72
N ASP A 269 3.15 -8.24 -1.97
CA ASP A 269 2.07 -7.27 -1.99
C ASP A 269 2.44 -6.03 -2.81
N SER A 270 2.03 -6.00 -4.08
CA SER A 270 2.35 -4.91 -4.99
C SER A 270 1.55 -3.63 -4.75
N ARG A 271 0.40 -3.69 -4.05
CA ARG A 271 -0.49 -2.54 -3.87
C ARG A 271 -0.07 -1.66 -2.70
N LEU A 272 0.06 -2.25 -1.52
CA LEU A 272 0.36 -1.50 -0.28
C LEU A 272 1.68 -1.91 0.37
N ARG A 273 2.37 -2.93 -0.18
CA ARG A 273 3.61 -3.49 0.37
C ARG A 273 3.49 -3.77 1.87
N GLN A 274 2.34 -4.33 2.29
CA GLN A 274 2.03 -4.61 3.68
C GLN A 274 2.60 -5.95 4.12
N ALA A 275 3.30 -5.94 5.25
CA ALA A 275 3.70 -7.18 5.91
C ALA A 275 2.48 -7.93 6.48
N TRP A 276 2.61 -9.22 6.80
CA TRP A 276 1.52 -9.96 7.45
C TRP A 276 1.21 -9.39 8.84
N HIS A 277 2.25 -9.00 9.60
CA HIS A 277 2.06 -8.25 10.85
C HIS A 277 1.39 -6.88 10.65
N ASP A 278 1.63 -6.21 9.51
CA ASP A 278 0.97 -4.94 9.17
C ASP A 278 -0.52 -5.13 8.92
N LYS A 279 -0.88 -6.20 8.18
CA LYS A 279 -2.26 -6.57 7.85
C LYS A 279 -3.07 -6.91 9.09
N ALA A 280 -2.49 -7.69 10.02
CA ALA A 280 -3.13 -8.04 11.28
C ALA A 280 -3.51 -6.79 12.11
N ALA A 281 -2.71 -5.72 12.03
CA ALA A 281 -2.94 -4.48 12.75
C ALA A 281 -3.66 -3.38 11.94
N ARG A 282 -4.01 -3.65 10.67
CA ARG A 282 -4.53 -2.69 9.69
C ARG A 282 -3.65 -1.43 9.62
N THR A 283 -2.35 -1.64 9.44
CA THR A 283 -1.34 -0.57 9.37
C THR A 283 -0.60 -0.58 8.05
N VAL A 284 0.03 0.54 7.74
CA VAL A 284 0.90 0.71 6.57
C VAL A 284 2.10 1.57 6.95
N VAL A 285 3.24 1.36 6.29
CA VAL A 285 4.43 2.17 6.52
C VAL A 285 4.60 3.16 5.38
N VAL A 286 4.59 4.42 5.75
CA VAL A 286 4.72 5.58 4.85
C VAL A 286 6.09 6.21 5.03
N ALA A 287 6.59 6.83 3.97
CA ALA A 287 7.75 7.71 4.05
C ALA A 287 7.31 9.04 4.67
N VAL A 288 8.06 9.51 5.67
CA VAL A 288 7.93 10.85 6.22
C VAL A 288 9.00 11.68 5.53
N PRO A 289 8.65 12.62 4.65
CA PRO A 289 9.65 13.50 4.04
C PRO A 289 10.30 14.34 5.15
N ASP A 290 11.62 14.42 5.16
CA ASP A 290 12.34 15.36 6.02
C ASP A 290 11.81 16.78 5.74
N GLY A 291 11.12 17.38 6.70
CA GLY A 291 10.66 18.76 6.62
C GLY A 291 9.38 19.03 5.81
N ALA A 292 8.58 18.02 5.43
CA ALA A 292 7.26 18.29 4.85
C ALA A 292 6.30 18.83 5.92
N GLN A 293 6.22 20.15 6.02
CA GLN A 293 5.02 20.85 6.51
C GLN A 293 3.83 20.33 5.69
N PRO A 294 2.71 19.94 6.32
CA PRO A 294 1.51 19.57 5.58
C PRO A 294 1.11 20.76 4.71
N THR A 295 1.14 20.60 3.39
CA THR A 295 0.73 21.63 2.42
C THR A 295 -0.78 21.86 2.38
N VAL A 296 -1.53 21.21 3.28
CA VAL A 296 -2.93 21.49 3.54
C VAL A 296 -3.10 21.54 5.05
N GLU A 297 -3.30 22.75 5.56
CA GLU A 297 -3.80 22.98 6.91
C GLU A 297 -5.12 22.21 7.03
N ALA A 298 -5.19 21.25 7.95
CA ALA A 298 -6.44 20.54 8.21
C ALA A 298 -7.50 21.59 8.55
N THR A 299 -8.55 21.69 7.73
CA THR A 299 -9.66 22.61 7.97
C THR A 299 -10.10 22.45 9.42
N PRO A 300 -10.01 23.50 10.26
CA PRO A 300 -10.59 23.45 11.60
C PRO A 300 -12.05 23.07 11.42
N GLY A 301 -12.50 22.01 12.09
CA GLY A 301 -13.88 21.58 12.07
C GLY A 301 -14.77 22.79 12.29
N GLY A 302 -15.51 23.18 11.25
CA GLY A 302 -16.41 24.31 11.31
C GLY A 302 -17.53 23.97 12.28
N ASP A 303 -17.44 24.53 13.48
CA ASP A 303 -18.61 24.73 14.33
C ASP A 303 -19.68 25.42 13.48
N LEU A 304 -20.83 24.75 13.37
CA LEU A 304 -22.01 25.25 12.68
C LEU A 304 -22.39 26.62 13.29
N PRO A 305 -22.39 27.71 12.51
CA PRO A 305 -22.96 28.95 12.98
C PRO A 305 -24.48 28.80 12.99
N GLY A 306 -25.07 28.97 14.17
CA GLY A 306 -26.49 29.19 14.31
C GLY A 306 -26.96 30.30 13.37
N GLY A 307 -28.02 30.02 12.62
CA GLY A 307 -28.74 30.98 11.80
C GLY A 307 -30.24 30.98 12.15
N PRO A 308 -30.96 32.09 11.92
CA PRO A 308 -32.03 32.53 12.81
C PRO A 308 -33.45 32.29 12.29
N ARG A 309 -34.35 31.84 13.18
CA ARG A 309 -35.65 32.44 13.57
C ARG A 309 -36.46 31.46 14.40
#